data_AF-A0AAV9HVV2-F1
#
_entry.id   AF-A0AAV9HVV2-F1
#
_cell.length_a   1.000
_cell.length_b   1.000
_cell.length_c   1.000
_cell.angle_alpha   90.00
_cell.angle_beta   90.00
_cell.angle_gamma   90.00
#
_symmetry.space_group_name_H-M   'P 1'
#
loop_
_entity.id
_entity.type
_entity.pdbx_description
1 polymer ?
#
loop_
_entity_poly.entity_id
_entity_poly.type
_entity_poly.pdbx_seq_one_letter_code
_entity_poly.pdbx_strand_id
1 'polypeptide(L)'
;MSGWNEQRVEARKNRKMLARYSVPLLIASWDLANWLYDILENKYYEPTRCLAYGEGWSNDFTSFLFGQYFSGVHIIREMTQYFAHIRGGRAEELKRLLWKIQDEFTSMHYAGREDREMRWVEYHILAVQELMTVAEGEGKSRVLRPMGWVEFRKNYAIREPGAEKSDSMELQRIFKAYEDDFQRIVYRRFRYLYSTQWASSTNPQGFEKRKKELKGNEDALKRLIEENEQIERELREDADPGTLVVIPDHRVRRIQHLLVDLVQLLDQESGMKFDRPVRRCTMEVDKRALAHGASKGAGYSVLCDCSDPHCTTGGKGDFGHRDLPMSVATRPWKRRATFLYE
;
A
#
# COMPACT_ATOMS: atom_id res chain seq x y z
N MET A 1 -24.37 37.48 -11.70
CA MET A 1 -23.90 36.38 -12.57
C MET A 1 -24.63 35.11 -12.16
N SER A 2 -25.07 34.26 -13.09
CA SER A 2 -25.79 33.03 -12.71
C SER A 2 -24.82 32.03 -12.06
N GLY A 3 -25.24 31.35 -10.99
CA GLY A 3 -24.41 30.37 -10.27
C GLY A 3 -23.91 29.21 -11.14
N TRP A 4 -24.50 29.01 -12.32
CA TRP A 4 -24.05 28.04 -13.32
C TRP A 4 -22.72 28.44 -13.99
N ASN A 5 -22.45 29.73 -14.19
CA ASN A 5 -21.18 30.19 -14.73
C ASN A 5 -20.06 30.11 -13.68
N GLU A 6 -20.36 30.40 -12.42
CA GLU A 6 -19.40 30.26 -11.30
C GLU A 6 -18.95 28.81 -11.12
N GLN A 7 -19.88 27.85 -11.14
CA GLN A 7 -19.54 26.42 -11.07
C GLN A 7 -18.64 25.95 -12.22
N ARG A 8 -18.84 26.46 -13.44
CA ARG A 8 -18.00 26.11 -14.60
C ARG A 8 -16.60 26.71 -14.51
N VAL A 9 -16.49 27.92 -13.98
CA VAL A 9 -15.19 28.57 -13.74
C VAL A 9 -14.42 27.83 -12.66
N GLU A 10 -15.06 27.50 -11.54
CA GLU A 10 -14.41 26.76 -10.45
C GLU A 10 -14.00 25.34 -10.91
N ALA A 11 -14.84 24.65 -11.69
CA ALA A 11 -14.49 23.35 -12.26
C ALA A 11 -13.23 23.39 -13.15
N ARG A 12 -13.06 24.44 -13.96
CA ARG A 12 -11.86 24.62 -14.80
C ARG A 12 -10.62 24.89 -13.97
N LYS A 13 -10.74 25.74 -12.95
CA LYS A 13 -9.67 26.04 -12.00
C LYS A 13 -9.23 24.78 -11.26
N ASN A 14 -10.17 24.00 -10.73
CA ASN A 14 -9.89 22.77 -10.00
C ASN A 14 -9.25 21.69 -10.89
N ARG A 15 -9.61 21.61 -12.18
CA ARG A 15 -8.91 20.74 -13.15
C ARG A 15 -7.45 21.18 -13.40
N LYS A 16 -7.19 22.48 -13.49
CA LYS A 16 -5.82 22.99 -13.64
C LYS A 16 -4.98 22.69 -12.39
N MET A 17 -5.59 22.82 -11.20
CA MET A 17 -4.96 22.42 -9.95
C MET A 17 -4.69 20.91 -9.93
N LEU A 18 -5.66 20.09 -10.34
CA LEU A 18 -5.50 18.64 -10.42
C LEU A 18 -4.28 18.23 -11.25
N ALA A 19 -4.12 18.79 -12.45
CA ALA A 19 -2.96 18.51 -13.30
C ALA A 19 -1.61 18.96 -12.69
N ARG A 20 -1.62 20.04 -11.90
CA ARG A 20 -0.41 20.54 -11.23
C ARG A 20 -0.03 19.70 -10.01
N TYR A 21 -1.01 19.31 -9.21
CA TYR A 21 -0.81 18.62 -7.93
C TYR A 21 -0.93 17.08 -8.05
N SER A 22 -1.16 16.55 -9.26
CA SER A 22 -1.06 15.12 -9.54
C SER A 22 0.37 14.62 -9.55
N VAL A 23 1.36 15.46 -9.89
CA VAL A 23 2.77 15.04 -10.03
C VAL A 23 3.35 14.45 -8.74
N PRO A 24 3.21 15.05 -7.55
CA PRO A 24 3.71 14.45 -6.31
C PRO A 24 3.09 13.08 -6.02
N LEU A 25 1.77 12.95 -6.20
CA LEU A 25 1.08 11.67 -6.00
C LEU A 25 1.49 10.63 -7.05
N LEU A 26 1.71 11.06 -8.29
CA LEU A 26 2.18 10.20 -9.39
C LEU A 26 3.54 9.59 -9.06
N ILE A 27 4.52 10.41 -8.65
CA ILE A 27 5.86 9.96 -8.25
C ILE A 27 5.78 9.03 -7.05
N ALA A 28 5.06 9.43 -5.99
CA ALA A 28 4.93 8.62 -4.78
C ALA A 28 4.24 7.27 -5.06
N SER A 29 3.23 7.25 -5.93
CA SER A 29 2.56 6.01 -6.34
C SER A 29 3.48 5.12 -7.17
N TRP A 30 4.29 5.70 -8.05
CA TRP A 30 5.26 4.96 -8.87
C TRP A 30 6.38 4.35 -8.01
N ASP A 31 6.93 5.11 -7.06
CA ASP A 31 7.97 4.64 -6.15
C ASP A 31 7.43 3.52 -5.26
N LEU A 32 6.28 3.72 -4.62
CA LEU A 32 5.67 2.72 -3.75
C LEU A 32 5.26 1.46 -4.52
N ALA A 33 4.64 1.59 -5.70
CA ALA A 33 4.26 0.43 -6.51
C ALA A 33 5.48 -0.41 -6.94
N ASN A 34 6.58 0.24 -7.33
CA ASN A 34 7.80 -0.47 -7.71
C ASN A 34 8.52 -1.07 -6.51
N TRP A 35 8.50 -0.40 -5.36
CA TRP A 35 9.06 -0.92 -4.11
C TRP A 35 8.30 -2.17 -3.66
N LEU A 36 6.97 -2.10 -3.60
CA LEU A 36 6.13 -3.26 -3.28
C LEU A 36 6.35 -4.39 -4.30
N TYR A 37 6.46 -4.08 -5.60
CA TYR A 37 6.80 -5.08 -6.60
C TYR A 37 8.14 -5.78 -6.28
N ASP A 38 9.18 -5.00 -6.00
CA ASP A 38 10.51 -5.55 -5.69
C ASP A 38 10.50 -6.40 -4.43
N ILE A 39 9.69 -6.05 -3.41
CA ILE A 39 9.56 -6.80 -2.15
C ILE A 39 8.78 -8.09 -2.33
N LEU A 40 7.83 -8.10 -3.25
CA LEU A 40 6.87 -9.19 -3.37
C LEU A 40 7.27 -10.22 -4.43
N GLU A 41 8.20 -9.90 -5.31
CA GLU A 41 8.50 -10.72 -6.46
C GLU A 41 9.69 -11.68 -6.22
N ASN A 42 9.46 -12.98 -6.44
CA ASN A 42 10.34 -14.06 -6.00
C ASN A 42 11.71 -14.04 -6.68
N LYS A 43 11.76 -13.61 -7.95
CA LYS A 43 13.01 -13.53 -8.74
C LYS A 43 14.00 -12.50 -8.19
N TYR A 44 13.53 -11.54 -7.41
CA TYR A 44 14.36 -10.41 -6.98
C TYR A 44 14.95 -10.56 -5.57
N TYR A 45 14.73 -11.71 -4.94
CA TYR A 45 15.42 -12.11 -3.71
C TYR A 45 16.59 -13.05 -4.01
N GLU A 46 17.25 -12.82 -5.14
CA GLU A 46 18.54 -13.44 -5.43
C GLU A 46 19.64 -12.87 -4.50
N PRO A 47 20.66 -13.68 -4.15
CA PRO A 47 21.77 -13.28 -3.28
C PRO A 47 22.43 -11.95 -3.66
N THR A 48 22.58 -11.72 -4.96
CA THR A 48 23.17 -10.51 -5.54
C THR A 48 22.38 -9.25 -5.23
N ARG A 49 21.04 -9.33 -5.16
CA ARG A 49 20.18 -8.18 -4.92
C ARG A 49 19.96 -7.91 -3.43
N CYS A 50 19.89 -8.94 -2.58
CA CYS A 50 19.95 -8.76 -1.13
C CYS A 50 21.23 -8.01 -0.72
N LEU A 51 22.40 -8.39 -1.29
CA LEU A 51 23.66 -7.68 -1.06
C LEU A 51 23.62 -6.21 -1.51
N ALA A 52 22.93 -5.91 -2.62
CA ALA A 52 22.79 -4.54 -3.14
C ALA A 52 21.93 -3.63 -2.25
N TYR A 53 21.00 -4.20 -1.48
CA TYR A 53 20.16 -3.45 -0.53
C TYR A 53 20.72 -3.47 0.92
N GLY A 54 21.81 -4.19 1.20
CA GLY A 54 22.43 -4.30 2.54
C GLY A 54 21.92 -5.49 3.36
N GLU A 55 21.98 -5.44 4.70
CA GLU A 55 21.47 -6.47 5.63
C GLU A 55 19.92 -6.62 5.61
N GLY A 56 19.28 -6.35 4.47
CA GLY A 56 17.84 -6.33 4.30
C GLY A 56 17.31 -4.94 3.92
N TRP A 57 15.99 -4.86 3.89
CA TRP A 57 15.22 -3.70 3.49
C TRP A 57 15.09 -2.78 4.71
N SER A 58 15.33 -1.47 4.55
CA SER A 58 15.22 -0.54 5.67
C SER A 58 13.74 -0.24 5.96
N ASN A 59 13.26 -0.58 7.16
CA ASN A 59 11.85 -0.40 7.57
C ASN A 59 11.39 1.05 7.42
N ASP A 60 12.23 1.98 7.84
CA ASP A 60 12.00 3.41 7.78
C ASP A 60 11.91 3.94 6.34
N PHE A 61 12.62 3.34 5.38
CA PHE A 61 12.47 3.69 3.97
C PHE A 61 11.11 3.23 3.43
N THR A 62 10.64 2.06 3.85
CA THR A 62 9.29 1.60 3.51
C THR A 62 8.23 2.55 4.10
N SER A 63 8.38 2.93 5.37
CA SER A 63 7.54 3.92 6.06
C SER A 63 7.54 5.26 5.33
N PHE A 64 8.71 5.73 4.89
CA PHE A 64 8.82 6.93 4.09
C PHE A 64 8.00 6.87 2.80
N LEU A 65 8.06 5.76 2.05
CA LEU A 65 7.30 5.61 0.81
C LEU A 65 5.78 5.59 1.03
N PHE A 66 5.30 4.90 2.07
CA PHE A 66 3.89 5.00 2.47
C PHE A 66 3.51 6.43 2.85
N GLY A 67 4.37 7.11 3.61
CA GLY A 67 4.19 8.51 3.98
C GLY A 67 4.13 9.46 2.78
N GLN A 68 5.00 9.27 1.78
CA GLN A 68 4.97 10.02 0.51
C GLN A 68 3.63 9.84 -0.21
N TYR A 69 3.15 8.60 -0.31
CA TYR A 69 1.88 8.30 -0.95
C TYR A 69 0.71 8.99 -0.22
N PHE A 70 0.62 8.81 1.09
CA PHE A 70 -0.44 9.41 1.89
C PHE A 70 -0.40 10.95 1.81
N SER A 71 0.77 11.56 1.93
CA SER A 71 0.95 13.00 1.71
C SER A 71 0.48 13.43 0.30
N GLY A 72 0.84 12.70 -0.74
CA GLY A 72 0.38 12.98 -2.11
C GLY A 72 -1.14 12.96 -2.24
N VAL A 73 -1.82 12.01 -1.59
CA VAL A 73 -3.29 11.92 -1.54
C VAL A 73 -3.88 13.11 -0.79
N HIS A 74 -3.26 13.53 0.30
CA HIS A 74 -3.68 14.70 1.07
C HIS A 74 -3.56 15.99 0.25
N ILE A 75 -2.41 16.20 -0.38
CA ILE A 75 -2.13 17.37 -1.24
C ILE A 75 -3.14 17.47 -2.37
N ILE A 76 -3.39 16.38 -3.11
CA ILE A 76 -4.32 16.43 -4.24
C ILE A 76 -5.75 16.73 -3.74
N ARG A 77 -6.16 16.19 -2.58
CA ARG A 77 -7.47 16.47 -1.97
C ARG A 77 -7.56 17.92 -1.54
N GLU A 78 -6.64 18.44 -0.75
CA GLU A 78 -6.71 19.82 -0.25
C GLU A 78 -6.65 20.84 -1.40
N MET A 79 -5.71 20.66 -2.34
CA MET A 79 -5.50 21.62 -3.43
C MET A 79 -6.56 21.59 -4.53
N THR A 80 -7.36 20.52 -4.60
CA THR A 80 -8.52 20.43 -5.51
C THR A 80 -9.87 20.60 -4.80
N GLN A 81 -9.87 21.07 -3.55
CA GLN A 81 -11.07 21.20 -2.71
C GLN A 81 -11.86 19.89 -2.63
N TYR A 82 -11.18 18.78 -2.37
CA TYR A 82 -11.74 17.43 -2.32
C TYR A 82 -12.50 17.08 -3.60
N PHE A 83 -11.93 17.46 -4.75
CA PHE A 83 -12.52 17.30 -6.07
C PHE A 83 -13.90 17.96 -6.24
N ALA A 84 -14.23 18.97 -5.42
CA ALA A 84 -15.46 19.73 -5.54
C ALA A 84 -15.60 20.33 -6.94
N HIS A 85 -16.80 20.24 -7.50
CA HIS A 85 -17.15 20.76 -8.83
C HIS A 85 -16.39 20.14 -10.02
N ILE A 86 -15.46 19.21 -9.79
CA ILE A 86 -14.83 18.44 -10.87
C ILE A 86 -15.80 17.34 -11.30
N ARG A 87 -16.24 17.40 -12.56
CA ARG A 87 -17.07 16.39 -13.23
C ARG A 87 -16.36 15.85 -14.47
N GLY A 88 -16.58 14.59 -14.80
CA GLY A 88 -16.07 13.93 -16.01
C GLY A 88 -15.50 12.55 -15.74
N GLY A 89 -15.51 11.67 -16.74
CA GLY A 89 -15.15 10.25 -16.58
C GLY A 89 -13.83 10.02 -15.85
N ARG A 90 -12.76 10.69 -16.27
CA ARG A 90 -11.42 10.55 -15.66
C ARG A 90 -11.33 11.00 -14.20
N ALA A 91 -11.98 12.11 -13.85
CA ALA A 91 -11.98 12.60 -12.48
C ALA A 91 -12.79 11.69 -11.54
N GLU A 92 -13.91 11.15 -12.02
CA GLU A 92 -14.68 10.15 -11.28
C GLU A 92 -13.90 8.83 -11.15
N GLU A 93 -13.17 8.44 -12.18
CA GLU A 93 -12.27 7.28 -12.13
C GLU A 93 -11.14 7.46 -11.11
N LEU A 94 -10.54 8.65 -11.04
CA LEU A 94 -9.52 8.97 -10.03
C LEU A 94 -10.10 8.92 -8.62
N LYS A 95 -11.27 9.52 -8.37
CA LYS A 95 -11.96 9.44 -7.08
C LYS A 95 -12.21 7.99 -6.68
N ARG A 96 -12.75 7.19 -7.61
CA ARG A 96 -13.02 5.78 -7.40
C ARG A 96 -11.75 5.00 -7.07
N LEU A 97 -10.66 5.25 -7.79
CA LEU A 97 -9.41 4.53 -7.58
C LEU A 97 -8.74 4.90 -6.25
N LEU A 98 -8.72 6.19 -5.89
CA LEU A 98 -8.26 6.64 -4.57
C LEU A 98 -9.10 6.03 -3.44
N TRP A 99 -10.41 5.91 -3.65
CA TRP A 99 -11.30 5.25 -2.70
C TRP A 99 -11.02 3.74 -2.61
N LYS A 100 -10.82 3.04 -3.73
CA LYS A 100 -10.44 1.61 -3.73
C LYS A 100 -9.13 1.37 -2.99
N ILE A 101 -8.12 2.21 -3.21
CA ILE A 101 -6.83 2.09 -2.51
C ILE A 101 -7.02 2.34 -1.01
N GLN A 102 -7.78 3.38 -0.64
CA GLN A 102 -8.10 3.65 0.76
C GLN A 102 -8.83 2.47 1.41
N ASP A 103 -9.84 1.91 0.74
CA ASP A 103 -10.54 0.71 1.22
C ASP A 103 -9.55 -0.46 1.33
N GLU A 104 -8.65 -0.67 0.38
CA GLU A 104 -7.65 -1.73 0.50
C GLU A 104 -6.74 -1.55 1.72
N PHE A 105 -6.42 -0.32 2.11
CA PHE A 105 -5.67 -0.06 3.34
C PHE A 105 -6.49 -0.35 4.61
N THR A 106 -7.79 -0.08 4.63
CA THR A 106 -8.61 -0.11 5.86
C THR A 106 -9.57 -1.30 5.95
N SER A 107 -9.79 -2.03 4.87
CA SER A 107 -10.90 -2.99 4.72
C SER A 107 -10.85 -4.09 5.77
N MET A 108 -12.04 -4.38 6.31
CA MET A 108 -12.29 -5.53 7.20
C MET A 108 -13.13 -6.62 6.49
N HIS A 109 -13.36 -6.48 5.18
CA HIS A 109 -14.23 -7.37 4.41
C HIS A 109 -13.57 -8.67 3.97
N TYR A 110 -12.31 -8.90 4.35
CA TYR A 110 -11.60 -10.13 4.03
C TYR A 110 -11.83 -11.20 5.09
N ALA A 111 -11.74 -12.46 4.66
CA ALA A 111 -11.75 -13.60 5.54
C ALA A 111 -10.31 -13.98 5.96
N GLY A 112 -10.19 -14.75 7.04
CA GLY A 112 -8.91 -15.31 7.47
C GLY A 112 -7.99 -14.26 8.09
N ARG A 113 -6.72 -14.24 7.70
CA ARG A 113 -5.70 -13.29 8.20
C ARG A 113 -5.58 -12.01 7.36
N GLU A 114 -6.12 -12.00 6.15
CA GLU A 114 -6.09 -10.79 5.31
C GLU A 114 -6.82 -9.61 5.97
N ASP A 115 -7.75 -9.88 6.89
CA ASP A 115 -8.48 -8.88 7.68
C ASP A 115 -7.60 -8.14 8.72
N ARG A 116 -6.47 -8.74 9.11
CA ARG A 116 -5.62 -8.32 10.22
C ARG A 116 -4.30 -7.74 9.74
N GLU A 117 -3.71 -8.30 8.68
CA GLU A 117 -2.35 -7.95 8.26
C GLU A 117 -2.30 -6.73 7.36
N MET A 118 -1.34 -5.83 7.65
CA MET A 118 -1.13 -4.57 6.93
C MET A 118 -2.40 -3.72 6.81
N ARG A 119 -3.33 -3.88 7.75
CA ARG A 119 -4.54 -3.07 7.83
C ARG A 119 -4.22 -1.78 8.57
N TRP A 120 -4.35 -0.67 7.88
CA TRP A 120 -4.17 0.64 8.45
C TRP A 120 -5.44 1.10 9.16
N VAL A 121 -5.25 1.68 10.34
CA VAL A 121 -6.32 2.40 11.02
C VAL A 121 -6.45 3.79 10.42
N GLU A 122 -7.67 4.24 10.16
CA GLU A 122 -7.92 5.47 9.40
C GLU A 122 -7.31 6.71 10.07
N TYR A 123 -7.36 6.83 11.40
CA TYR A 123 -6.76 7.96 12.10
C TYR A 123 -5.22 7.98 11.97
N HIS A 124 -4.55 6.82 11.85
CA HIS A 124 -3.11 6.77 11.56
C HIS A 124 -2.81 7.27 10.14
N ILE A 125 -3.65 6.92 9.16
CA ILE A 125 -3.51 7.44 7.79
C ILE A 125 -3.64 8.97 7.81
N LEU A 126 -4.66 9.52 8.49
CA LEU A 126 -4.87 10.96 8.61
C LEU A 126 -3.68 11.66 9.30
N ALA A 127 -3.18 11.10 10.41
CA ALA A 127 -2.01 11.65 11.09
C ALA A 127 -0.78 11.66 10.18
N VAL A 128 -0.52 10.58 9.45
CA VAL A 128 0.60 10.52 8.49
C VAL A 128 0.39 11.51 7.33
N GLN A 129 -0.84 11.69 6.84
CA GLN A 129 -1.16 12.67 5.81
C GLN A 129 -0.74 14.09 6.22
N GLU A 130 -1.04 14.48 7.45
CA GLU A 130 -0.69 15.79 7.98
C GLU A 130 0.81 15.90 8.28
N LEU A 131 1.38 14.93 9.01
CA LEU A 131 2.77 14.94 9.45
C LEU A 131 3.76 14.83 8.28
N MET A 132 3.40 14.14 7.19
CA MET A 132 4.25 13.98 6.00
C MET A 132 4.05 15.10 4.97
N THR A 133 3.16 16.07 5.21
CA THR A 133 2.92 17.18 4.29
C THR A 133 3.50 18.47 4.85
N VAL A 134 4.41 19.08 4.10
CA VAL A 134 5.03 20.35 4.44
C VAL A 134 4.34 21.48 3.68
N ALA A 135 3.92 22.51 4.38
CA ALA A 135 3.42 23.74 3.79
C ALA A 135 4.55 24.77 3.68
N GLU A 136 4.81 25.23 2.46
CA GLU A 136 5.77 26.30 2.18
C GLU A 136 5.05 27.58 1.70
N GLY A 137 5.52 28.73 2.17
CA GLY A 137 4.94 30.04 1.87
C GLY A 137 3.70 30.38 2.69
N GLU A 138 3.30 31.67 2.66
CA GLU A 138 2.18 32.18 3.45
C GLU A 138 0.98 32.58 2.58
N GLY A 139 -0.22 32.51 3.15
CA GLY A 139 -1.45 32.99 2.53
C GLY A 139 -1.73 32.38 1.15
N LYS A 140 -1.86 33.23 0.12
CA LYS A 140 -2.21 32.82 -1.26
C LYS A 140 -1.07 32.08 -2.01
N SER A 141 0.15 32.10 -1.50
CA SER A 141 1.29 31.37 -2.07
C SER A 141 1.59 30.05 -1.36
N ARG A 142 0.71 29.59 -0.46
CA ARG A 142 0.86 28.29 0.22
C ARG A 142 0.95 27.17 -0.81
N VAL A 143 2.10 26.50 -0.86
CA VAL A 143 2.33 25.31 -1.66
C VAL A 143 2.52 24.15 -0.70
N LEU A 144 1.78 23.07 -0.93
CA LEU A 144 1.97 21.83 -0.19
C LEU A 144 2.91 20.93 -0.98
N ARG A 145 3.85 20.30 -0.27
CA ARG A 145 4.72 19.26 -0.80
C ARG A 145 4.86 18.10 0.18
N PRO A 146 5.20 16.91 -0.30
CA PRO A 146 5.64 15.85 0.58
C PRO A 146 6.94 16.23 1.33
N MET A 147 7.09 15.71 2.54
CA MET A 147 8.31 15.79 3.32
C MET A 147 9.46 15.07 2.60
N GLY A 148 10.65 15.66 2.51
CA GLY A 148 11.80 15.00 1.87
C GLY A 148 12.44 13.91 2.75
N TRP A 149 13.22 12.99 2.16
CA TRP A 149 13.88 11.90 2.90
C TRP A 149 14.75 12.37 4.08
N VAL A 150 15.56 13.42 3.88
CA VAL A 150 16.43 13.97 4.93
C VAL A 150 15.62 14.55 6.09
N GLU A 151 14.50 15.21 5.78
CA GLU A 151 13.58 15.78 6.76
C GLU A 151 12.84 14.67 7.51
N PHE A 152 12.34 13.68 6.78
CA PHE A 152 11.75 12.47 7.35
C PHE A 152 12.69 11.79 8.33
N ARG A 153 13.94 11.51 7.94
CA ARG A 153 14.93 10.87 8.82
C ARG A 153 15.18 11.64 10.12
N LYS A 154 15.18 12.97 10.07
CA LYS A 154 15.30 13.82 11.27
C LYS A 154 14.07 13.72 12.19
N ASN A 155 12.89 13.64 11.59
CA ASN A 155 11.60 13.54 12.30
C ASN A 155 11.23 12.09 12.68
N TYR A 156 11.95 11.10 12.15
CA TYR A 156 11.72 9.68 12.39
C TYR A 156 12.66 9.10 13.46
N ALA A 157 13.85 9.69 13.64
CA ALA A 157 14.86 9.19 14.55
C ALA A 157 14.49 9.40 16.04
N ILE A 158 14.76 8.38 16.86
CA ILE A 158 14.77 8.51 18.32
C ILE A 158 15.89 9.50 18.67
N ARG A 159 15.55 10.64 19.28
CA ARG A 159 16.58 11.53 19.85
C ARG A 159 17.29 10.78 20.99
N GLU A 160 18.61 10.94 21.08
CA GLU A 160 19.46 10.36 22.12
C GLU A 160 18.94 10.64 23.55
N PRO A 161 19.33 9.82 24.54
CA PRO A 161 18.96 10.03 25.94
C PRO A 161 19.40 11.43 26.41
N GLY A 162 18.44 12.31 26.70
CA GLY A 162 18.68 13.69 27.16
C GLY A 162 18.02 14.78 26.32
N ALA A 163 17.45 14.46 25.17
CA ALA A 163 16.66 15.42 24.42
C ALA A 163 15.28 15.65 25.05
N GLU A 164 14.90 16.93 25.23
CA GLU A 164 13.56 17.30 25.66
C GLU A 164 12.48 16.67 24.76
N LYS A 165 11.40 16.19 25.37
CA LYS A 165 10.23 15.56 24.71
C LYS A 165 9.60 16.55 23.72
N SER A 166 10.15 16.61 22.52
CA SER A 166 9.55 17.24 21.36
C SER A 166 8.61 16.24 20.68
N ASP A 167 7.52 16.74 20.12
CA ASP A 167 6.54 16.03 19.27
C ASP A 167 7.17 15.23 18.10
N SER A 168 8.48 15.38 17.87
CA SER A 168 9.36 14.66 16.93
C SER A 168 9.36 13.12 16.97
N MET A 169 8.50 12.45 17.76
CA MET A 169 8.40 10.97 17.82
C MET A 169 7.07 10.42 17.30
N GLU A 170 6.18 11.26 16.77
CA GLU A 170 4.84 10.83 16.38
C GLU A 170 4.85 9.88 15.18
N LEU A 171 5.66 10.15 14.14
CA LEU A 171 5.76 9.31 12.95
C LEU A 171 6.24 7.89 13.28
N GLN A 172 7.32 7.74 14.06
CA GLN A 172 7.84 6.43 14.43
C GLN A 172 6.82 5.61 15.24
N ARG A 173 6.11 6.26 16.17
CA ARG A 173 5.05 5.59 16.96
C ARG A 173 3.94 5.05 16.07
N ILE A 174 3.54 5.82 15.05
CA ILE A 174 2.51 5.40 14.10
C ILE A 174 3.03 4.26 13.20
N PHE A 175 4.21 4.44 12.60
CA PHE A 175 4.75 3.50 11.62
C PHE A 175 5.20 2.17 12.21
N LYS A 176 5.68 2.14 13.46
CA LYS A 176 6.27 0.94 14.07
C LYS A 176 5.38 -0.30 13.99
N ALA A 177 4.07 -0.17 14.28
CA ALA A 177 3.15 -1.30 14.21
C ALA A 177 3.04 -1.86 12.76
N TYR A 178 3.01 -0.97 11.76
CA TYR A 178 2.95 -1.36 10.36
C TYR A 178 4.27 -1.90 9.83
N GLU A 179 5.40 -1.41 10.33
CA GLU A 179 6.72 -1.97 10.03
C GLU A 179 6.82 -3.39 10.56
N ASP A 180 6.37 -3.64 11.79
CA ASP A 180 6.36 -4.96 12.39
C ASP A 180 5.45 -5.92 11.61
N ASP A 181 4.23 -5.49 11.23
CA ASP A 181 3.31 -6.28 10.40
C ASP A 181 3.90 -6.56 9.01
N PHE A 182 4.47 -5.55 8.37
CA PHE A 182 5.05 -5.70 7.04
C PHE A 182 6.27 -6.64 7.05
N GLN A 183 7.10 -6.55 8.09
CA GLN A 183 8.20 -7.49 8.31
C GLN A 183 7.69 -8.90 8.55
N ARG A 184 6.59 -9.11 9.29
CA ARG A 184 5.95 -10.42 9.44
C ARG A 184 5.46 -10.97 8.10
N ILE A 185 4.83 -10.14 7.27
CA ILE A 185 4.35 -10.54 5.93
C ILE A 185 5.52 -11.00 5.07
N VAL A 186 6.60 -10.21 5.02
CA VAL A 186 7.83 -10.54 4.33
C VAL A 186 8.40 -11.85 4.91
N TYR A 187 8.59 -11.92 6.22
CA TYR A 187 9.14 -13.10 6.90
C TYR A 187 8.34 -14.36 6.58
N ARG A 188 7.00 -14.31 6.62
CA ARG A 188 6.11 -15.44 6.29
C ARG A 188 6.15 -15.82 4.82
N ARG A 189 6.07 -14.84 3.91
CA ARG A 189 6.20 -15.09 2.46
C ARG A 189 7.48 -15.85 2.15
N PHE A 190 8.57 -15.44 2.79
CA PHE A 190 9.88 -16.00 2.53
C PHE A 190 10.21 -17.21 3.42
N ARG A 191 9.47 -17.49 4.50
CA ARG A 191 9.57 -18.72 5.32
C ARG A 191 9.52 -19.99 4.50
N TYR A 192 8.74 -20.00 3.43
CA TYR A 192 8.72 -21.14 2.52
C TYR A 192 9.97 -21.24 1.63
N LEU A 193 10.60 -20.11 1.29
CA LEU A 193 11.86 -20.04 0.55
C LEU A 193 13.11 -20.20 1.46
N TYR A 194 12.93 -20.24 2.79
CA TYR A 194 13.97 -20.44 3.81
C TYR A 194 14.22 -21.92 4.15
N SER A 195 14.37 -22.80 3.15
CA SER A 195 15.40 -23.83 3.33
C SER A 195 16.72 -23.10 3.56
N THR A 196 17.57 -23.57 4.46
CA THR A 196 18.84 -22.94 4.88
C THR A 196 19.85 -22.67 3.74
N GLN A 197 19.48 -23.00 2.51
CA GLN A 197 20.24 -22.86 1.29
C GLN A 197 19.32 -22.33 0.18
N TRP A 198 19.74 -21.23 -0.47
CA TRP A 198 19.33 -20.96 -1.85
C TRP A 198 20.02 -21.96 -2.78
N ALA A 199 19.54 -22.11 -4.01
CA ALA A 199 20.10 -23.06 -4.98
C ALA A 199 21.61 -22.86 -5.23
N SER A 200 22.14 -21.66 -4.98
CA SER A 200 23.54 -21.29 -5.25
C SER A 200 24.30 -20.67 -4.06
N SER A 201 23.67 -20.36 -2.93
CA SER A 201 24.36 -19.77 -1.77
C SER A 201 23.56 -19.84 -0.46
N THR A 202 24.18 -19.42 0.65
CA THR A 202 23.53 -19.30 1.96
C THR A 202 22.59 -18.10 1.99
N ASN A 203 21.35 -18.30 2.44
CA ASN A 203 20.36 -17.23 2.54
C ASN A 203 20.64 -16.33 3.77
N PRO A 204 20.97 -15.04 3.60
CA PRO A 204 21.24 -14.11 4.70
C PRO A 204 20.05 -13.88 5.63
N GLN A 205 18.83 -14.07 5.15
CA GLN A 205 17.60 -13.86 5.92
C GLN A 205 17.04 -15.17 6.50
N GLY A 206 17.73 -16.30 6.31
CA GLY A 206 17.32 -17.59 6.86
C GLY A 206 17.35 -17.59 8.38
N PHE A 207 16.31 -18.15 9.00
CA PHE A 207 16.13 -18.19 10.46
C PHE A 207 17.41 -18.61 11.21
N GLU A 208 18.04 -19.72 10.81
CA GLU A 208 19.26 -20.23 11.46
C GLU A 208 20.48 -19.30 11.31
N LYS A 209 20.57 -18.52 10.22
CA LYS A 209 21.65 -17.55 10.03
C LYS A 209 21.40 -16.29 10.86
N ARG A 210 20.20 -15.73 10.79
CA ARG A 210 19.75 -14.59 11.62
C ARG A 210 19.89 -14.89 13.11
N LYS A 211 19.50 -16.10 13.53
CA LYS A 211 19.67 -16.59 14.91
C LYS A 211 21.14 -16.60 15.34
N LYS A 212 22.07 -16.93 14.45
CA LYS A 212 23.52 -16.90 14.73
C LYS A 212 24.05 -15.47 14.81
N GLU A 213 23.62 -14.58 13.91
CA GLU A 213 24.02 -13.17 13.89
C GLU A 213 23.52 -12.41 15.12
N LEU A 214 22.32 -12.72 15.61
CA LEU A 214 21.72 -12.09 16.78
C LEU A 214 22.17 -12.66 18.13
N LYS A 215 23.14 -13.60 18.18
CA LYS A 215 23.60 -14.21 19.44
C LYS A 215 24.13 -13.19 20.47
N GLY A 216 24.55 -12.00 20.05
CA GLY A 216 24.98 -10.92 20.94
C GLY A 216 23.88 -9.94 21.38
N ASN A 217 22.63 -10.15 20.95
CA ASN A 217 21.50 -9.26 21.24
C ASN A 217 20.29 -10.10 21.70
N GLU A 218 20.21 -10.32 23.01
CA GLU A 218 19.20 -11.21 23.63
C GLU A 218 17.76 -10.80 23.30
N ASP A 219 17.45 -9.50 23.31
CA ASP A 219 16.12 -8.98 23.02
C ASP A 219 15.71 -9.17 21.55
N ALA A 220 16.64 -9.00 20.62
CA ALA A 220 16.39 -9.25 19.20
C ALA A 220 16.24 -10.74 18.91
N LEU A 221 17.07 -11.57 19.57
CA LEU A 221 17.01 -13.03 19.45
C LEU A 221 15.69 -13.59 19.99
N LYS A 222 15.25 -13.10 21.16
CA LYS A 222 13.97 -13.49 21.76
C LYS A 222 12.80 -13.17 20.83
N ARG A 223 12.75 -11.95 20.27
CA ARG A 223 11.72 -11.55 19.30
C ARG A 223 11.69 -12.44 18.07
N LEU A 224 12.85 -12.77 17.50
CA LEU A 224 12.95 -13.67 16.35
C LEU A 224 12.41 -15.07 16.66
N ILE A 225 12.68 -15.60 17.87
CA ILE A 225 12.19 -16.91 18.31
C ILE A 225 10.68 -16.88 18.51
N GLU A 226 10.16 -15.89 19.23
CA GLU A 226 8.72 -15.71 19.46
C GLU A 226 7.94 -15.59 18.14
N GLU A 227 8.47 -14.83 17.18
CA GLU A 227 7.88 -14.69 15.85
C GLU A 227 7.87 -16.03 15.09
N ASN A 228 8.96 -16.81 15.18
CA ASN A 228 9.01 -18.13 14.57
C ASN A 228 8.00 -19.11 15.19
N GLU A 229 7.89 -19.13 16.52
CA GLU A 229 6.92 -19.96 17.24
C GLU A 229 5.47 -19.56 16.93
N GLN A 230 5.19 -18.26 16.85
CA GLN A 230 3.89 -17.75 16.46
C GLN A 230 3.50 -18.27 15.07
N ILE A 231 4.40 -18.17 14.09
CA ILE A 231 4.11 -18.66 12.74
C ILE A 231 3.95 -20.18 12.71
N GLU A 232 4.68 -20.94 13.52
CA GLU A 232 4.46 -22.40 13.63
C GLU A 232 3.13 -22.77 14.28
N ARG A 233 2.66 -21.96 15.22
CA ARG A 233 1.34 -22.13 15.83
C ARG A 233 0.25 -21.84 14.80
N GLU A 234 0.36 -20.71 14.12
CA GLU A 234 -0.54 -20.29 13.06
C GLU A 234 -0.63 -21.33 11.93
N LEU A 235 0.50 -21.88 11.47
CA LEU A 235 0.51 -22.95 10.47
C LEU A 235 -0.20 -24.22 10.94
N ARG A 236 -0.19 -24.50 12.26
CA ARG A 236 -0.93 -25.63 12.83
C ARG A 236 -2.43 -25.34 12.92
N GLU A 237 -2.82 -24.10 13.18
CA GLU A 237 -4.21 -23.64 13.19
C GLU A 237 -4.79 -23.62 11.76
N ASP A 238 -3.97 -23.22 10.77
CA ASP A 238 -4.32 -23.17 9.35
C ASP A 238 -4.34 -24.57 8.68
N ALA A 239 -3.95 -25.64 9.39
CA ALA A 239 -3.95 -27.02 8.89
C ALA A 239 -5.34 -27.70 8.92
N ASP A 240 -6.39 -26.99 9.34
CA ASP A 240 -7.78 -27.43 9.22
C ASP A 240 -8.19 -27.46 7.73
N PRO A 241 -8.79 -28.55 7.19
CA PRO A 241 -9.01 -28.73 5.74
C PRO A 241 -9.90 -27.68 5.06
N GLY A 242 -10.56 -26.80 5.82
CA GLY A 242 -11.38 -25.70 5.32
C GLY A 242 -10.70 -24.33 5.34
N THR A 243 -9.54 -24.19 5.99
CA THR A 243 -8.84 -22.91 6.11
C THR A 243 -7.92 -22.73 4.92
N LEU A 244 -8.34 -21.86 4.01
CA LEU A 244 -7.59 -21.50 2.83
C LEU A 244 -6.27 -20.87 3.27
N VAL A 245 -5.13 -21.51 2.99
CA VAL A 245 -3.78 -21.03 3.32
C VAL A 245 -3.64 -19.60 2.78
N VAL A 246 -3.75 -18.63 3.67
CA VAL A 246 -3.72 -17.20 3.33
C VAL A 246 -2.27 -16.83 3.06
N ILE A 247 -1.96 -16.49 1.80
CA ILE A 247 -0.66 -15.90 1.50
C ILE A 247 -0.67 -14.48 2.11
N PRO A 248 0.28 -14.18 2.99
CA PRO A 248 0.24 -13.00 3.87
C PRO A 248 0.31 -11.66 3.12
N ASP A 249 0.63 -11.67 1.82
CA ASP A 249 0.90 -10.47 1.04
C ASP A 249 -0.23 -10.07 0.07
N HIS A 250 -1.38 -10.74 0.10
CA HIS A 250 -2.50 -10.46 -0.81
C HIS A 250 -2.92 -8.98 -0.79
N ARG A 251 -3.12 -8.41 0.40
CA ARG A 251 -3.45 -6.98 0.57
C ARG A 251 -2.37 -6.10 -0.06
N VAL A 252 -1.10 -6.42 0.18
CA VAL A 252 0.03 -5.65 -0.35
C VAL A 252 0.09 -5.74 -1.88
N ARG A 253 -0.18 -6.91 -2.48
CA ARG A 253 -0.29 -7.08 -3.93
C ARG A 253 -1.44 -6.27 -4.52
N ARG A 254 -2.62 -6.29 -3.88
CA ARG A 254 -3.77 -5.50 -4.35
C ARG A 254 -3.47 -4.00 -4.28
N ILE A 255 -2.85 -3.52 -3.19
CA ILE A 255 -2.36 -2.14 -3.09
C ILE A 255 -1.40 -1.84 -4.25
N GLN A 256 -0.41 -2.70 -4.48
CA GLN A 256 0.55 -2.56 -5.57
C GLN A 256 -0.14 -2.42 -6.94
N HIS A 257 -1.13 -3.27 -7.23
CA HIS A 257 -1.85 -3.29 -8.51
C HIS A 257 -2.74 -2.05 -8.68
N LEU A 258 -3.41 -1.60 -7.61
CA LEU A 258 -4.21 -0.37 -7.62
C LEU A 258 -3.33 0.87 -7.75
N LEU A 259 -2.13 0.88 -7.16
CA LEU A 259 -1.15 1.95 -7.36
C LEU A 259 -0.64 1.99 -8.81
N VAL A 260 -0.45 0.84 -9.46
CA VAL A 260 -0.13 0.77 -10.90
C VAL A 260 -1.23 1.44 -11.74
N ASP A 261 -2.49 1.13 -11.46
CA ASP A 261 -3.62 1.78 -12.14
C ASP A 261 -3.61 3.30 -11.89
N LEU A 262 -3.24 3.71 -10.67
CA LEU A 262 -3.21 5.12 -10.29
C LEU A 262 -2.12 5.87 -11.05
N VAL A 263 -0.93 5.28 -11.18
CA VAL A 263 0.15 5.83 -12.01
C VAL A 263 -0.31 6.01 -13.45
N GLN A 264 -0.91 4.97 -14.05
CA GLN A 264 -1.40 5.04 -15.44
C GLN A 264 -2.44 6.15 -15.65
N LEU A 265 -3.32 6.36 -14.67
CA LEU A 265 -4.32 7.42 -14.71
C LEU A 265 -3.69 8.81 -14.52
N LEU A 266 -2.77 8.96 -13.57
CA LEU A 266 -2.13 10.23 -13.24
C LEU A 266 -1.09 10.68 -14.29
N ASP A 267 -0.42 9.75 -14.98
CA ASP A 267 0.43 10.05 -16.14
C ASP A 267 -0.38 10.80 -17.22
N GLN A 268 -1.62 10.37 -17.46
CA GLN A 268 -2.52 11.01 -18.43
C GLN A 268 -3.03 12.38 -17.94
N GLU A 269 -3.18 12.58 -16.63
CA GLU A 269 -3.63 13.84 -16.04
C GLU A 269 -2.52 14.89 -15.94
N SER A 270 -1.30 14.47 -15.60
CA SER A 270 -0.15 15.36 -15.46
C SER A 270 0.52 15.68 -16.80
N GLY A 271 0.38 14.79 -17.80
CA GLY A 271 1.16 14.84 -19.04
C GLY A 271 2.64 14.46 -18.84
N MET A 272 3.03 14.09 -17.61
CA MET A 272 4.32 13.50 -17.31
C MET A 272 4.28 12.03 -17.71
N LYS A 273 5.38 11.51 -18.26
CA LYS A 273 5.55 10.08 -18.53
C LYS A 273 6.86 9.64 -17.92
N PHE A 274 6.81 8.55 -17.17
CA PHE A 274 8.03 7.89 -16.74
C PHE A 274 8.62 7.06 -17.88
N ASP A 275 9.92 7.20 -18.12
CA ASP A 275 10.65 6.37 -19.10
C ASP A 275 10.74 4.90 -18.65
N ARG A 276 10.58 4.64 -17.35
CA ARG A 276 10.49 3.29 -16.81
C ARG A 276 9.04 2.90 -16.53
N PRO A 277 8.56 1.75 -17.06
CA PRO A 277 7.22 1.28 -16.76
C PRO A 277 7.10 0.96 -15.28
N VAL A 278 5.96 1.32 -14.69
CA VAL A 278 5.56 0.78 -13.40
C VAL A 278 5.32 -0.72 -13.55
N ARG A 279 5.99 -1.52 -12.73
CA ARG A 279 5.92 -2.99 -12.80
C ARG A 279 4.70 -3.50 -12.05
N ARG A 280 4.24 -4.70 -12.36
CA ARG A 280 3.07 -5.34 -11.73
C ARG A 280 3.43 -6.77 -11.36
N CYS A 281 3.07 -7.18 -10.15
CA CYS A 281 3.33 -8.54 -9.68
C CYS A 281 2.46 -9.55 -10.43
N THR A 282 2.87 -10.81 -10.45
CA THR A 282 1.93 -11.89 -10.77
C THR A 282 1.00 -12.11 -9.57
N MET A 283 -0.30 -12.22 -9.81
CA MET A 283 -1.27 -12.69 -8.79
C MET A 283 -1.26 -14.21 -8.65
N GLU A 284 -0.34 -14.89 -9.34
CA GLU A 284 -0.12 -16.32 -9.17
C GLU A 284 0.71 -16.58 -7.93
N VAL A 285 0.22 -17.52 -7.13
CA VAL A 285 0.92 -18.02 -5.96
C VAL A 285 1.56 -19.34 -6.34
N ASP A 286 2.87 -19.45 -6.12
CA ASP A 286 3.58 -20.71 -6.32
C ASP A 286 2.93 -21.80 -5.46
N LYS A 287 2.66 -22.97 -6.05
CA LYS A 287 2.10 -24.16 -5.37
C LYS A 287 2.88 -24.52 -4.10
N ARG A 288 4.16 -24.17 -4.10
CA ARG A 288 5.07 -24.21 -2.97
C ARG A 288 4.58 -23.38 -1.78
N ALA A 289 4.20 -22.12 -2.00
CA ALA A 289 3.66 -21.25 -0.94
C ALA A 289 2.28 -21.70 -0.42
N LEU A 290 1.57 -22.56 -1.15
CA LEU A 290 0.33 -23.22 -0.74
C LEU A 290 0.63 -24.50 0.06
N ALA A 291 1.29 -24.37 1.23
CA ALA A 291 1.63 -25.52 2.04
C ALA A 291 0.41 -26.03 2.83
N HIS A 292 -0.06 -27.23 2.44
CA HIS A 292 -1.08 -28.10 3.06
C HIS A 292 -2.54 -27.85 2.65
N GLY A 293 -3.13 -28.87 2.01
CA GLY A 293 -4.58 -29.01 1.84
C GLY A 293 -5.17 -28.56 0.50
N ALA A 294 -4.57 -27.59 -0.20
CA ALA A 294 -5.08 -27.15 -1.49
C ALA A 294 -4.93 -28.27 -2.53
N SER A 295 -6.06 -28.67 -3.13
CA SER A 295 -6.14 -29.78 -4.08
C SER A 295 -5.03 -29.72 -5.15
N LYS A 296 -4.50 -30.88 -5.53
CA LYS A 296 -3.36 -31.06 -6.46
C LYS A 296 -3.60 -30.52 -7.90
N GLY A 297 -4.57 -29.67 -8.15
CA GLY A 297 -5.03 -29.32 -9.49
C GLY A 297 -5.58 -27.91 -9.69
N ALA A 298 -4.90 -26.85 -9.25
CA ALA A 298 -4.96 -25.51 -9.87
C ALA A 298 -3.92 -24.60 -9.20
N GLY A 299 -3.30 -23.68 -9.93
CA GLY A 299 -2.62 -22.54 -9.29
C GLY A 299 -3.67 -21.68 -8.58
N TYR A 300 -3.37 -21.20 -7.38
CA TYR A 300 -4.23 -20.25 -6.69
C TYR A 300 -3.91 -18.85 -7.20
N SER A 301 -4.92 -18.14 -7.71
CA SER A 301 -4.81 -16.75 -8.14
C SER A 301 -5.40 -15.86 -7.05
N VAL A 302 -4.63 -14.85 -6.64
CA VAL A 302 -5.13 -13.81 -5.74
C VAL A 302 -6.17 -12.99 -6.49
N LEU A 303 -7.37 -12.88 -5.92
CA LEU A 303 -8.43 -12.03 -6.49
C LEU A 303 -7.99 -10.56 -6.44
N CYS A 304 -8.21 -9.86 -7.54
CA CYS A 304 -7.83 -8.46 -7.71
C CYS A 304 -8.86 -7.74 -8.56
N ASP A 305 -9.22 -6.51 -8.19
CA ASP A 305 -10.16 -5.66 -8.92
C ASP A 305 -9.44 -4.49 -9.64
N CYS A 306 -8.16 -4.67 -9.95
CA CYS A 306 -7.38 -3.76 -10.78
C CYS A 306 -7.82 -3.81 -12.24
N SER A 307 -7.31 -2.89 -13.05
CA SER A 307 -7.64 -2.78 -14.47
C SER A 307 -7.05 -3.90 -15.35
N ASP A 308 -6.16 -4.74 -14.82
CA ASP A 308 -5.51 -5.82 -15.59
C ASP A 308 -6.48 -6.97 -15.93
N PRO A 309 -6.69 -7.27 -17.22
CA PRO A 309 -7.46 -8.45 -17.62
C PRO A 309 -6.81 -9.77 -17.17
N HIS A 310 -5.48 -9.80 -17.00
CA HIS A 310 -4.77 -11.00 -16.59
C HIS A 310 -4.82 -11.24 -15.07
N CYS A 311 -5.26 -10.25 -14.27
CA CYS A 311 -5.44 -10.41 -12.82
C CYS A 311 -6.86 -10.85 -12.43
N THR A 312 -7.86 -10.61 -13.29
CA THR A 312 -9.28 -10.85 -13.00
C THR A 312 -9.73 -12.24 -13.49
N THR A 313 -9.19 -13.30 -12.89
CA THR A 313 -9.59 -14.69 -13.23
C THR A 313 -10.84 -15.18 -12.49
N GLY A 314 -11.33 -14.43 -11.50
CA GLY A 314 -12.65 -14.58 -10.89
C GLY A 314 -13.39 -13.24 -10.97
N GLY A 315 -14.64 -13.22 -11.44
CA GLY A 315 -15.36 -11.99 -11.74
C GLY A 315 -15.47 -11.00 -10.57
N LYS A 316 -15.87 -9.75 -10.85
CA LYS A 316 -16.01 -8.63 -9.89
C LYS A 316 -16.90 -8.87 -8.65
N GLY A 317 -17.52 -10.05 -8.53
CA GLY A 317 -18.49 -10.38 -7.48
C GLY A 317 -17.94 -10.30 -6.05
N ASP A 318 -16.64 -10.55 -5.86
CA ASP A 318 -16.02 -10.62 -4.53
C ASP A 318 -15.70 -9.25 -3.91
N PHE A 319 -15.79 -8.18 -4.68
CA PHE A 319 -15.60 -6.80 -4.21
C PHE A 319 -16.88 -5.97 -4.42
N GLY A 320 -18.06 -6.57 -4.21
CA GLY A 320 -19.34 -5.89 -4.42
C GLY A 320 -19.48 -4.60 -3.60
N HIS A 321 -18.82 -4.49 -2.45
CA HIS A 321 -18.76 -3.25 -1.66
C HIS A 321 -17.97 -2.13 -2.35
N ARG A 322 -17.14 -2.47 -3.34
CA ARG A 322 -16.31 -1.54 -4.13
C ARG A 322 -16.88 -1.09 -5.46
N ASP A 323 -18.06 -1.59 -5.83
CA ASP A 323 -18.74 -1.18 -7.04
C ASP A 323 -19.49 0.15 -6.83
N LEU A 324 -18.74 1.26 -6.89
CA LEU A 324 -19.34 2.60 -6.88
C LEU A 324 -20.08 2.87 -8.21
N PRO A 325 -21.37 3.22 -8.19
CA PRO A 325 -22.12 3.49 -9.41
C PRO A 325 -21.55 4.72 -10.11
N MET A 326 -21.10 4.56 -11.36
CA MET A 326 -20.74 5.69 -12.21
C MET A 326 -21.99 6.54 -12.45
N SER A 327 -21.90 7.85 -12.24
CA SER A 327 -22.94 8.75 -12.74
C SER A 327 -22.95 8.67 -14.27
N VAL A 328 -23.84 7.84 -14.81
CA VAL A 328 -24.11 7.79 -16.24
C VAL A 328 -24.74 9.13 -16.56
N ALA A 329 -23.97 10.02 -17.21
CA ALA A 329 -24.55 11.15 -17.88
C ALA A 329 -25.59 10.60 -18.86
N THR A 330 -26.86 10.95 -18.61
CA THR A 330 -28.09 10.59 -19.34
C THR A 330 -28.68 9.19 -19.08
N ARG A 331 -29.68 9.15 -18.19
CA ARG A 331 -31.00 8.52 -18.41
C ARG A 331 -32.04 9.13 -17.46
N PRO A 332 -33.31 9.27 -17.88
CA PRO A 332 -34.30 10.09 -17.19
C PRO A 332 -34.73 9.47 -15.87
N TRP A 333 -35.04 10.34 -14.92
CA TRP A 333 -35.50 10.05 -13.57
C TRP A 333 -36.46 8.84 -13.52
N LYS A 334 -36.06 7.78 -12.82
CA LYS A 334 -37.00 6.88 -12.14
C LYS A 334 -36.82 7.05 -10.63
N ARG A 335 -37.96 7.19 -9.96
CA ARG A 335 -38.13 7.60 -8.56
C ARG A 335 -37.32 6.70 -7.62
N ARG A 336 -36.70 7.33 -6.62
CA ARG A 336 -36.03 6.68 -5.48
C ARG A 336 -36.98 5.70 -4.80
N ALA A 337 -36.56 4.45 -4.64
CA ALA A 337 -37.08 3.58 -3.60
C ALA A 337 -36.28 3.87 -2.31
N THR A 338 -37.00 4.21 -1.25
CA THR A 338 -36.51 4.35 0.12
C THR A 338 -36.01 3.00 0.63
N PHE A 339 -34.72 2.91 0.97
CA PHE A 339 -34.22 1.82 1.80
C PHE A 339 -34.55 2.15 3.27
N LEU A 340 -35.43 1.34 3.86
CA LEU A 340 -35.59 1.23 5.30
C LEU A 340 -34.46 0.33 5.80
N TYR A 341 -33.74 0.80 6.82
CA TYR A 341 -32.87 -0.03 7.64
C TYR A 341 -33.75 -0.81 8.62
N GLU A 342 -33.60 -2.13 8.66
CA GLU A 342 -33.91 -2.97 9.82
C GLU A 342 -32.61 -3.47 10.44
#